data_AF-A0A6G2KE93-F1
#
_entry.id   AF-A0A6G2KE93-F1
#
_cell.length_a   1.000
_cell.length_b   1.000
_cell.length_c   1.000
_cell.angle_alpha   90.00
_cell.angle_beta   90.00
_cell.angle_gamma   90.00
#
_symmetry.space_group_name_H-M   'P 1'
#
loop_
_entity.id
_entity.type
_entity.pdbx_description
1 polymer ?
#
loop_
_entity_poly.entity_id
_entity_poly.type
_entity_poly.pdbx_seq_one_letter_code
_entity_poly.pdbx_strand_id
1 'polypeptide(L)' 'MRFQLRRCNACYIYTIRERCRDCGTTAPLAHPAKFSPDDKYRRYRLKSRYDQ' A
#
# COMPACT_ATOMS: atom_id res chain seq x y z
N MET A 1 -15.05 -4.71 0.59
CA MET A 1 -14.03 -5.09 1.59
C MET A 1 -13.57 -3.82 2.27
N ARG A 2 -13.72 -3.70 3.58
CA ARG A 2 -13.24 -2.55 4.34
C ARG A 2 -11.98 -2.98 5.11
N PHE A 3 -10.81 -2.65 4.59
CA PHE A 3 -9.55 -2.97 5.24
C PHE A 3 -9.27 -1.95 6.35
N GLN A 4 -9.06 -2.44 7.58
CA GLN A 4 -8.77 -1.60 8.74
C GLN A 4 -7.33 -1.75 9.23
N LEU A 5 -6.68 -2.86 8.89
CA LEU A 5 -5.31 -3.13 9.32
C LEU A 5 -4.32 -2.28 8.52
N ARG A 6 -3.51 -1.51 9.24
CA ARG A 6 -2.42 -0.68 8.72
C ARG A 6 -1.10 -1.17 9.30
N ARG A 7 0.00 -0.91 8.57
CA ARG A 7 1.35 -1.25 9.01
C ARG A 7 2.24 -0.02 8.86
N CYS A 8 3.02 0.27 9.89
CA CYS A 8 4.01 1.34 9.82
C CYS A 8 5.18 0.93 8.93
N ASN A 9 5.64 1.80 8.03
CA ASN A 9 6.79 1.52 7.17
C ASN A 9 8.15 1.71 7.87
N ALA A 10 8.19 2.44 8.99
CA ALA A 10 9.43 2.72 9.73
C ALA A 10 9.73 1.66 10.80
N CYS A 11 8.74 1.35 11.66
CA CYS A 11 8.91 0.39 12.76
C CYS A 11 8.22 -0.96 12.51
N TYR A 12 7.51 -1.12 11.40
CA TYR A 12 6.83 -2.37 11.01
C TYR A 12 5.72 -2.87 11.94
N ILE A 13 5.30 -2.06 12.92
CA ILE A 13 4.21 -2.39 13.86
C ILE A 13 2.86 -2.24 13.16
N TYR A 14 1.97 -3.18 13.44
CA TYR A 14 0.57 -3.13 12.99
C TYR A 14 -0.26 -2.21 13.88
N THR A 15 -1.16 -1.45 13.25
CA THR A 15 -2.04 -0.51 13.92
C THR A 15 -3.34 -0.37 13.14
N ILE A 16 -4.38 0.13 13.81
CA ILE A 16 -5.64 0.54 13.16
C ILE A 16 -5.66 2.06 12.95
N ARG A 17 -4.77 2.79 13.63
CA ARG A 17 -4.65 4.25 13.56
C ARG A 17 -3.92 4.67 12.29
N GLU A 18 -4.15 5.90 11.85
CA GLU A 18 -3.46 6.44 10.68
C GLU A 18 -2.00 6.80 10.94
N ARG A 19 -1.66 7.11 12.20
CA ARG A 19 -0.30 7.36 12.66
C ARG A 19 0.15 6.28 13.63
N CYS A 20 1.41 5.88 13.48
CA CYS A 20 2.05 4.96 14.41
C CYS A 20 2.20 5.62 15.78
N ARG A 21 1.90 4.88 16.86
CA ARG A 21 2.06 5.38 18.23
C ARG A 21 3.53 5.54 18.63
N ASP A 22 4.41 4.67 18.13
CA ASP A 22 5.77 4.57 18.66
C ASP A 22 6.76 5.46 17.89
N CYS A 23 6.57 5.67 16.58
CA CYS A 23 7.43 6.53 15.76
C CYS A 23 6.72 7.74 15.13
N GLY A 24 5.40 7.87 15.27
CA GLY A 24 4.63 9.01 14.76
C GLY A 24 4.42 9.06 13.24
N THR A 25 5.09 8.21 12.45
CA THR A 25 4.94 8.18 10.99
C THR A 25 3.58 7.66 10.55
N THR A 26 3.19 7.99 9.32
CA THR A 26 1.94 7.51 8.72
C THR A 26 2.00 5.99 8.48
N ALA A 27 0.91 5.32 8.82
CA ALA A 27 0.73 3.89 8.62
C ALA A 27 -0.25 3.67 7.44
N PRO A 28 0.25 3.28 6.26
CA PRO A 28 -0.61 2.90 5.14
C PRO A 28 -1.34 1.58 5.42
N LEU A 29 -2.36 1.29 4.59
CA LEU A 29 -3.04 0.00 4.61
C LEU A 29 -2.03 -1.13 4.38
N ALA A 30 -2.12 -2.17 5.22
CA ALA A 30 -1.22 -3.32 5.13
C ALA A 30 -1.54 -4.23 3.93
N HIS A 31 -2.78 -4.17 3.43
CA HIS A 31 -3.25 -5.03 2.36
C HIS A 31 -2.83 -4.47 1.00
N PRO A 32 -2.38 -5.32 0.05
CA PRO A 32 -2.09 -4.88 -1.30
C PRO A 32 -3.37 -4.45 -2.03
N ALA A 33 -3.19 -3.71 -3.13
CA ALA A 33 -4.27 -3.43 -4.05
C ALA A 33 -4.83 -4.75 -4.65
N LYS A 34 -6.13 -4.79 -4.93
CA LYS A 34 -6.77 -5.95 -5.57
C LYS A 34 -6.14 -6.20 -6.93
N PHE A 35 -5.83 -7.47 -7.20
CA PHE A 35 -5.35 -7.91 -8.51
C PHE A 35 -6.51 -8.07 -9.49
N SER A 36 -6.27 -7.71 -10.76
CA SER A 36 -7.17 -7.97 -11.88
C SER A 36 -6.33 -8.52 -13.05
N PRO A 37 -6.71 -9.64 -13.68
CA PRO A 37 -6.02 -10.15 -14.86
C PRO A 37 -6.03 -9.17 -16.04
N ASP A 38 -7.15 -8.45 -16.23
CA ASP A 38 -7.37 -7.53 -17.35
C ASP A 38 -6.56 -6.23 -17.22
N ASP A 39 -6.32 -5.74 -15.99
CA ASP A 39 -5.59 -4.51 -15.64
C ASP A 39 -5.40 -3.48 -16.77
N LYS A 40 -6.49 -2.76 -17.11
CA LYS A 40 -6.50 -1.68 -18.12
C LYS A 40 -5.36 -0.65 -17.95
N TYR A 41 -4.88 -0.43 -16.74
CA TYR A 41 -3.87 0.59 -16.43
C TYR A 41 -2.45 0.03 -16.28
N ARG A 42 -2.21 -1.23 -16.69
CA ARG A 42 -0.90 -1.90 -16.57
C ARG A 42 0.24 -1.08 -17.17
N ARG A 43 0.06 -0.51 -18.38
CA ARG A 43 1.09 0.30 -19.07
C ARG A 43 1.46 1.57 -18.31
N TYR A 44 0.48 2.23 -17.68
CA TYR A 44 0.73 3.42 -16.87
C TYR A 44 1.46 3.08 -15.57
N ARG A 45 1.07 1.98 -14.91
CA ARG A 45 1.68 1.53 -13.65
C ARG A 45 3.11 1.01 -13.84
N LEU A 46 3.40 0.37 -14.97
CA LEU A 46 4.69 -0.24 -15.30
C LEU A 46 5.39 0.54 -16.42
N LYS A 47 5.26 1.86 -16.45
CA LYS A 47 5.79 2.72 -17.52
C LYS A 47 7.28 2.45 -17.81
N SER A 48 8.09 2.24 -16.77
CA SER A 48 9.52 1.92 -16.91
C SER A 48 9.82 0.62 -17.67
N ARG A 49 8.87 -0.32 -17.76
CA ARG A 49 9.02 -1.56 -18.54
C ARG A 49 8.62 -1.42 -20.01
N TYR A 50 7.91 -0.35 -20.38
CA TYR A 50 7.38 -0.14 -21.73
C TYR A 50 8.05 1.02 -22.47
N ASP A 51 8.69 1.95 -21.76
CA ASP A 51 9.46 3.08 -22.34
C ASP A 51 10.88 2.67 -22.78
N GLN A 52 11.16 1.37 -22.96
CA GLN A 52 12.43 0.83 -23.46
C GLN A 52 12.35 0.52 -24.95
#